data_AF-A0A7X8Z122-F1
#
_entry.id   AF-A0A7X8Z122-F1
#
_cell.length_a   1.000
_cell.length_b   1.000
_cell.length_c   1.000
_cell.angle_alpha   90.00
_cell.angle_beta   90.00
_cell.angle_gamma   90.00
#
_symmetry.space_group_name_H-M   'P 1'
#
loop_
_entity.id
_entity.type
_entity.pdbx_description
1 polymer ?
#
loop_
_entity_poly.entity_id
_entity_poly.type
_entity_poly.pdbx_seq_one_letter_code
_entity_poly.pdbx_strand_id
1 'polypeptide(L)'
;MDCRVNLCVEVEQVGNGLAISKPVPVQIVYRGKLWQAECMDPPIETDAFEHMEQAVVAGARAVHAELQAQVIETPMIVGKITPERVLALF
;
A
#
# COMPACT_ATOMS: atom_id res chain seq x y z
N MET A 1 -22.78 15.21 2.15
CA MET A 1 -21.51 15.97 2.05
C MET A 1 -20.45 14.91 2.01
N ASP A 2 -19.74 14.83 0.89
CA ASP A 2 -18.81 13.74 0.64
C ASP A 2 -17.41 14.28 0.88
N CYS A 3 -16.66 13.61 1.76
CA CYS A 3 -15.30 13.99 2.09
C CYS A 3 -14.36 12.90 1.60
N ARG A 4 -13.17 13.29 1.11
CA ARG A 4 -12.13 12.37 0.70
C ARG A 4 -10.81 12.82 1.32
N VAL A 5 -10.14 11.91 2.00
CA VAL A 5 -8.84 12.11 2.62
C VAL A 5 -7.88 11.14 1.95
N ASN A 6 -6.81 11.66 1.34
CA ASN A 6 -5.78 10.82 0.75
C ASN A 6 -4.68 10.58 1.79
N LEU A 7 -4.34 9.33 2.02
CA LEU A 7 -3.31 8.88 2.92
C LEU A 7 -2.29 8.04 2.14
N CYS A 8 -1.08 7.94 2.67
CA CYS A 8 -0.07 7.01 2.16
C CYS A 8 0.20 5.97 3.25
N VAL A 9 -0.02 4.70 2.93
CA VAL A 9 0.33 3.57 3.81
C VAL A 9 1.64 3.00 3.31
N GLU A 10 2.66 3.03 4.15
CA GLU A 10 3.92 2.34 3.87
C GLU A 10 3.79 0.88 4.30
N VAL A 11 3.96 -0.04 3.36
CA VAL A 11 3.88 -1.47 3.62
C VAL A 11 5.25 -2.09 3.44
N GLU A 12 5.75 -2.70 4.51
CA GLU A 12 6.94 -3.52 4.46
C GLU A 12 6.59 -4.92 3.95
N GLN A 13 7.21 -5.30 2.83
CA GLN A 13 7.21 -6.65 2.29
C GLN A 13 8.53 -7.32 2.68
N VAL A 14 8.47 -8.37 3.50
CA VAL A 14 9.63 -9.15 3.92
C VAL A 14 9.60 -10.49 3.20
N GLY A 15 10.57 -10.73 2.32
CA GLY A 15 10.66 -11.97 1.56
C GLY A 15 12.09 -12.27 1.12
N ASN A 16 12.49 -13.54 1.14
CA ASN A 16 13.78 -14.03 0.63
C ASN A 16 15.02 -13.22 1.11
N GLY A 17 15.01 -12.72 2.35
CA GLY A 17 16.12 -11.98 2.96
C GLY A 17 16.17 -10.48 2.66
N LEU A 18 15.15 -9.92 2.02
CA LEU A 18 15.02 -8.47 1.76
C LEU A 18 13.72 -7.93 2.35
N ALA A 19 13.78 -6.70 2.87
CA ALA A 19 12.63 -5.92 3.28
C ALA A 19 12.48 -4.73 2.31
N ILE A 20 11.35 -4.66 1.61
CA ILE A 20 11.02 -3.56 0.70
C ILE A 20 9.86 -2.79 1.30
N SER A 21 10.04 -1.48 1.52
CA SER A 21 8.93 -0.60 1.84
C SER A 21 8.30 -0.09 0.55
N LYS A 22 7.01 -0.38 0.35
CA LYS A 22 6.21 0.11 -0.78
C LYS A 22 5.20 1.14 -0.27
N PRO A 23 5.28 2.40 -0.70
CA PRO A 23 4.23 3.38 -0.41
C PRO A 23 2.98 3.09 -1.24
N VAL A 24 1.82 3.06 -0.61
CA VAL A 24 0.52 2.83 -1.25
C VAL A 24 -0.42 4.01 -0.97
N PRO A 25 -0.92 4.68 -2.01
CA PRO A 25 -1.90 5.75 -1.85
C PRO A 25 -3.28 5.18 -1.54
N VAL A 26 -3.77 5.36 -0.32
CA VAL A 26 -5.11 4.92 0.13
C VAL A 26 -6.01 6.14 0.26
N GLN A 27 -7.25 6.01 -0.20
CA GLN A 27 -8.26 7.04 -0.04
C GLN A 27 -9.26 6.65 1.05
N ILE A 28 -9.43 7.51 2.04
CA ILE A 28 -10.48 7.40 3.04
C ILE A 28 -11.65 8.28 2.62
N VAL A 29 -12.79 7.65 2.40
CA VAL A 29 -13.98 8.26 1.80
C VAL A 29 -15.07 8.32 2.85
N TYR A 30 -15.65 9.50 3.05
CA TYR A 30 -16.87 9.68 3.83
C TYR A 30 -18.07 9.79 2.89
N ARG A 31 -18.96 8.80 2.92
CA ARG A 31 -20.22 8.79 2.16
C ARG A 31 -21.34 8.24 3.04
N GLY A 32 -22.53 8.83 2.97
CA GLY A 32 -23.69 8.30 3.70
C GLY A 32 -23.53 8.27 5.23
N LYS A 33 -22.72 9.17 5.80
CA LYS A 33 -22.32 9.21 7.22
C LYS A 33 -21.36 8.12 7.68
N LEU A 34 -20.81 7.33 6.76
CA LEU A 34 -19.85 6.28 7.06
C LEU A 34 -18.53 6.53 6.35
N TRP A 35 -17.47 5.98 6.91
CA TRP A 35 -16.10 6.04 6.45
C TRP A 35 -15.69 4.71 5.82
N GLN A 36 -15.01 4.76 4.69
CA GLN A 36 -14.55 3.58 3.97
C GLN A 36 -13.15 3.83 3.42
N ALA A 37 -12.31 2.79 3.34
CA ALA A 37 -11.03 2.87 2.66
C ALA A 37 -11.13 2.24 1.26
N GLU A 38 -10.62 2.96 0.27
CA GLU A 38 -10.56 2.57 -1.13
C GLU A 38 -9.10 2.73 -1.63
N CYS A 39 -8.60 1.79 -2.40
CA CYS A 39 -7.33 1.91 -3.14
C CYS A 39 -7.48 1.24 -4.50
N MET A 40 -6.85 1.80 -5.53
CA MET A 40 -6.88 1.23 -6.88
C MET A 40 -5.75 0.23 -7.13
N ASP A 41 -4.59 0.42 -6.48
CA ASP A 41 -3.42 -0.44 -6.63
C ASP A 41 -2.64 -0.53 -5.30
N PRO A 42 -2.77 -1.63 -4.54
CA PRO A 42 -3.61 -2.78 -4.86
C PRO A 42 -5.12 -2.46 -4.75
N PRO A 43 -5.99 -3.15 -5.53
CA PRO A 43 -7.42 -2.92 -5.48
C PRO A 43 -7.98 -3.39 -4.14
N ILE A 44 -8.36 -2.44 -3.28
CA ILE A 44 -9.00 -2.73 -2.00
C ILE A 44 -10.22 -1.83 -1.81
N GLU A 45 -11.23 -2.40 -1.19
CA GLU A 45 -12.41 -1.69 -0.70
C GLU A 45 -12.80 -2.33 0.63
N THR A 46 -12.84 -1.54 1.70
CA THR A 46 -13.21 -2.06 3.03
C THR A 46 -14.71 -1.96 3.27
N ASP A 47 -15.17 -2.56 4.37
CA ASP A 47 -16.49 -2.24 4.92
C ASP A 47 -16.60 -0.74 5.29
N ALA A 48 -17.83 -0.29 5.49
CA ALA A 48 -18.15 1.06 5.93
C ALA A 48 -18.23 1.15 7.46
N PHE A 49 -17.60 2.16 8.04
CA PHE A 49 -17.41 2.34 9.49
C PHE A 49 -17.96 3.67 9.99
N GLU A 50 -18.35 3.74 11.26
CA GLU A 50 -18.83 4.98 11.86
C GLU A 50 -17.69 5.97 12.16
N HIS A 51 -16.47 5.45 12.38
CA HIS A 51 -15.30 6.23 12.76
C HIS A 51 -14.19 6.16 11.70
N MET A 52 -13.54 7.30 11.43
CA MET A 52 -12.49 7.41 10.41
C MET A 52 -11.30 6.50 10.74
N GLU A 53 -10.94 6.38 12.01
CA GLU A 53 -9.82 5.58 12.50
C GLU A 53 -10.02 4.10 12.19
N GLN A 54 -11.27 3.61 12.24
CA GLN A 54 -11.59 2.23 11.88
C GLN A 54 -11.37 1.98 10.39
N ALA A 55 -11.80 2.91 9.54
CA ALA A 55 -11.56 2.84 8.09
C ALA A 55 -10.07 2.88 7.76
N VAL A 56 -9.29 3.72 8.46
CA VAL A 56 -7.82 3.79 8.29
C VAL A 56 -7.17 2.45 8.65
N VAL A 57 -7.49 1.88 9.81
CA VAL A 57 -6.91 0.60 10.26
C VAL A 57 -7.32 -0.55 9.33
N ALA A 58 -8.60 -0.59 8.92
CA ALA A 58 -9.08 -1.59 7.98
C ALA A 58 -8.39 -1.47 6.62
N GLY A 59 -8.23 -0.26 6.09
CA GLY A 59 -7.56 0.01 4.83
C GLY A 59 -6.10 -0.42 4.86
N ALA A 60 -5.36 -0.05 5.91
CA ALA A 60 -3.96 -0.46 6.07
C ALA A 60 -3.80 -1.99 6.15
N ARG A 61 -4.70 -2.69 6.84
CA ARG A 61 -4.71 -4.16 6.92
C ARG A 61 -5.02 -4.81 5.58
N ALA A 62 -6.01 -4.31 4.86
CA ALA A 62 -6.39 -4.82 3.54
C ALA A 62 -5.25 -4.67 2.53
N VAL A 63 -4.64 -3.48 2.46
CA VAL A 63 -3.48 -3.23 1.60
C VAL A 63 -2.30 -4.13 1.97
N HIS A 64 -2.01 -4.29 3.26
CA HIS A 64 -0.93 -5.19 3.70
C HIS A 64 -1.20 -6.64 3.27
N ALA A 65 -2.40 -7.15 3.49
CA ALA A 65 -2.76 -8.53 3.11
C ALA A 65 -2.62 -8.75 1.59
N GLU A 66 -3.11 -7.83 0.78
CA GLU A 66 -3.08 -7.92 -0.67
C GLU A 66 -1.64 -7.86 -1.22
N LEU A 67 -0.83 -6.95 -0.68
CA LEU A 67 0.59 -6.85 -1.04
C LEU A 67 1.40 -8.07 -0.57
N GLN A 68 1.07 -8.69 0.57
CA GLN A 68 1.73 -9.91 1.02
C GLN A 68 1.33 -11.11 0.15
N ALA A 69 0.07 -11.21 -0.26
CA ALA A 69 -0.39 -12.25 -1.18
C ALA A 69 0.39 -12.22 -2.50
N GLN A 70 0.66 -11.02 -3.05
CA GLN A 70 1.48 -10.86 -4.26
C GLN A 70 2.92 -11.40 -4.11
N VAL A 71 3.52 -11.28 -2.92
CA VAL A 71 4.87 -11.82 -2.63
C VAL A 71 4.85 -13.35 -2.55
N ILE A 72 3.77 -13.94 -2.02
CA ILE A 72 3.62 -15.40 -1.92
C ILE A 72 3.43 -16.01 -3.32
N GLU A 73 2.59 -15.39 -4.17
CA GLU A 73 2.31 -15.90 -5.52
C GLU A 73 3.45 -15.63 -6.50
N THR A 74 4.23 -14.56 -6.29
CA THR A 74 5.40 -14.23 -7.12
C THR A 74 6.58 -13.90 -6.21
N PRO A 75 7.39 -14.90 -5.78
CA PRO A 75 8.59 -14.65 -4.99
C PRO A 75 9.67 -14.04 -5.90
N MET A 76 9.50 -12.78 -6.31
CA MET A 76 10.38 -12.12 -7.25
C MET A 76 11.26 -11.10 -6.53
N ILE A 77 12.52 -11.49 -6.26
CA ILE A 77 13.57 -10.49 -6.04
C ILE A 77 13.92 -9.90 -7.41
N VAL A 78 13.47 -8.69 -7.69
CA VAL A 78 13.99 -7.88 -8.82
C VAL A 78 14.87 -6.78 -8.26
N GLY A 79 16.10 -7.13 -7.90
CA GLY A 79 17.16 -6.14 -7.70
C GLY A 79 17.62 -5.62 -9.05
N LYS A 80 17.11 -4.45 -9.49
CA LYS A 80 17.73 -3.68 -10.57
C LYS A 80 18.53 -2.53 -9.98
N ILE A 81 19.82 -2.75 -9.76
CA ILE A 81 20.79 -1.67 -9.57
C ILE A 81 21.11 -1.14 -10.97
N THR A 82 20.56 0.02 -11.33
CA THR A 82 21.00 0.75 -12.53
C THR A 82 22.16 1.65 -12.11
N PRO A 83 23.41 1.40 -12.56
CA PRO A 83 24.53 2.24 -12.18
C PRO A 83 24.37 3.62 -12.83
N GLU A 84 24.21 4.66 -12.02
CA GLU A 84 24.39 6.04 -12.49
C GLU A 84 25.90 6.29 -12.63
N ARG A 85 26.41 6.12 -13.86
CA ARG A 85 27.78 6.46 -14.30
C ARG A 85 28.91 5.87 -13.44
N VAL A 86 29.44 4.74 -13.88
CA VAL A 86 30.85 4.40 -13.60
C VAL A 86 31.72 5.36 -14.42
N LEU A 87 32.21 6.43 -13.80
CA LEU A 87 33.37 7.15 -14.36
C LEU A 87 34.55 6.18 -14.27
N ALA A 88 34.97 5.64 -15.42
CA ALA A 88 36.21 4.90 -15.50
C ALA A 88 37.35 5.83 -15.06
N LEU A 89 37.92 5.55 -13.89
CA LEU A 89 39.19 6.12 -13.49
C LEU A 89 40.25 5.45 -14.37
N PHE A 90 40.87 6.24 -15.25
CA PHE A 90 42.11 5.89 -15.94
C PHE A 90 43.25 5.70 -14.94
#